data_AF-A0A834RH78-F1
#
_entry.id   AF-A0A834RH78-F1
#
_cell.length_a   1.000
_cell.length_b   1.000
_cell.length_c   1.000
_cell.angle_alpha   90.00
_cell.angle_beta   90.00
_cell.angle_gamma   90.00
#
_symmetry.space_group_name_H-M   'P 1'
#
loop_
_entity.id
_entity.type
_entity.pdbx_description
1 polymer ?
#
loop_
_entity_poly.entity_id
_entity_poly.type
_entity_poly.pdbx_seq_one_letter_code
_entity_poly.pdbx_strand_id
1 'polypeptide(L)'
;MRSTGLTAADWAVITEYQDCLEPLKLATEKLEGRGKAGKYGAIYETIPVFEYVLGALEARTRSYEQVDFNPPDAPEDHLFVNLRAAWSKANDYYNKLDRSPAYYAATCLHPYYKYYCENSWVDKPEWLTSANAGFLQLWQSYKPQRTRPLSQTTAKPRHRGIDDVIGALVRRNKAQVEAAHDDEYERWRTQEPEWTSEQYLSDGHPVKYWIQLRSKYPCLSQFAIDILTIPASSCDCERLFSELGDLLEPRRRALGSELLAALQLVRSWRRAGFDGLYNNGDDEDKWSDVKDEEIVQQYDIEGWTGDLSLHGYDVSSITVWRVLKAAGYNKTKPTRKPRLTKKMRQERLDWCLAYKDWTLND
;
A
#
# COMPACT_ATOMS: atom_id res chain seq x y z
N MET A 1 15.81 -11.70 53.03
CA MET A 1 15.01 -11.68 51.79
C MET A 1 15.82 -10.97 50.73
N ARG A 2 16.28 -11.68 49.69
CA ARG A 2 16.87 -11.03 48.51
C ARG A 2 15.70 -10.42 47.73
N SER A 3 15.70 -9.11 47.50
CA SER A 3 14.71 -8.46 46.64
C SER A 3 14.92 -8.97 45.22
N THR A 4 14.09 -9.90 44.77
CA THR A 4 14.10 -10.42 43.40
C THR A 4 13.43 -9.46 42.40
N GLY A 5 13.37 -8.16 42.73
CA GLY A 5 12.69 -7.14 41.95
C GLY A 5 13.65 -6.07 41.46
N LEU A 6 13.29 -5.44 40.34
CA LEU A 6 13.99 -4.28 39.78
C LEU A 6 14.10 -3.18 40.84
N THR A 7 15.31 -2.64 40.98
CA THR A 7 15.59 -1.49 41.84
C THR A 7 15.08 -0.20 41.21
N ALA A 8 15.04 0.89 41.97
CA ALA A 8 14.67 2.21 41.43
C ALA A 8 15.62 2.67 40.32
N ALA A 9 16.90 2.33 40.41
CA ALA A 9 17.89 2.59 39.36
C ALA A 9 17.58 1.79 38.09
N ASP A 10 17.22 0.51 38.23
CA ASP A 10 16.84 -0.32 37.07
C ASP A 10 15.60 0.23 36.36
N TRP A 11 14.60 0.71 37.11
CA TRP A 11 13.41 1.36 36.53
C TRP A 11 13.72 2.69 35.84
N ALA A 12 14.68 3.47 36.36
CA ALA A 12 15.13 4.69 35.71
C ALA A 12 15.78 4.37 34.35
N VAL A 13 16.66 3.37 34.31
CA VAL A 13 17.29 2.90 33.06
C VAL A 13 16.25 2.41 32.06
N ILE A 14 15.25 1.62 32.50
CA ILE A 14 14.17 1.15 31.62
C ILE A 14 13.39 2.33 31.02
N THR A 15 13.08 3.35 31.83
CA THR A 15 12.40 4.56 31.35
C THR A 15 13.23 5.26 30.27
N GLU A 16 14.54 5.42 30.48
CA GLU A 16 15.43 6.01 29.47
C GLU A 16 15.43 5.21 28.16
N TYR A 17 15.45 3.87 28.23
CA TYR A 17 15.35 3.02 27.04
C TYR A 17 13.99 3.14 26.35
N GLN A 18 12.88 3.23 27.10
CA GLN A 18 11.55 3.44 26.54
C GLN A 18 11.47 4.76 25.78
N ASP A 19 12.00 5.83 26.37
CA ASP A 19 12.08 7.14 25.74
C ASP A 19 12.91 7.04 24.45
N CYS A 20 14.09 6.41 24.50
CA CYS A 20 14.95 6.21 23.34
C CYS A 20 14.27 5.44 22.20
N LEU A 21 13.40 4.49 22.51
CA LEU A 21 12.67 3.66 21.54
C LEU A 21 11.39 4.33 21.03
N GLU A 22 10.86 5.34 21.71
CA GLU A 22 9.60 6.00 21.32
C GLU A 22 9.60 6.55 19.89
N PRO A 23 10.64 7.27 19.40
CA PRO A 23 10.67 7.75 18.02
C PRO A 23 10.62 6.61 17.00
N LEU A 24 11.27 5.47 17.30
CA LEU A 24 11.24 4.28 16.44
C LEU A 24 9.85 3.65 16.43
N LYS A 25 9.19 3.57 17.60
CA LYS A 25 7.81 3.10 17.70
C LYS A 25 6.88 3.96 16.84
N LEU A 26 6.93 5.29 17.01
CA LEU A 26 6.12 6.24 16.23
C LEU A 26 6.38 6.12 14.72
N ALA A 27 7.65 5.99 14.32
CA ALA A 27 8.05 5.77 12.94
C ALA A 27 7.46 4.46 12.38
N THR A 28 7.55 3.36 13.13
CA THR A 28 6.98 2.07 12.71
C THR A 28 5.46 2.09 12.64
N GLU A 29 4.77 2.69 13.62
CA GLU A 29 3.32 2.86 13.62
C GLU A 29 2.83 3.73 12.45
N LYS A 30 3.65 4.71 12.04
CA LYS A 30 3.38 5.56 10.89
C LYS A 30 3.64 4.89 9.55
N LEU A 31 4.56 3.93 9.46
CA LEU A 31 4.90 3.26 8.19
C LEU A 31 4.31 1.86 8.02
N GLU A 32 3.72 1.28 9.08
CA GLU A 32 2.89 0.09 8.98
C GLU A 32 1.52 0.48 8.38
N GLY A 33 1.26 0.07 7.14
CA GLY A 33 -0.06 0.26 6.53
C GLY A 33 -1.19 -0.23 7.46
N ARG A 34 -2.34 0.44 7.42
CA ARG A 34 -3.55 0.15 8.24
C ARG A 34 -3.42 0.35 9.77
N GLY A 35 -2.66 1.35 10.26
CA GLY A 35 -2.70 1.75 11.68
C GLY A 35 -4.10 2.20 12.18
N LYS A 36 -4.31 2.47 13.48
CA LYS A 36 -5.62 2.98 14.00
C LYS A 36 -6.04 4.33 13.40
N ALA A 37 -5.07 5.14 12.96
CA ALA A 37 -5.28 6.35 12.17
C ALA A 37 -5.36 6.06 10.65
N GLY A 38 -5.19 4.80 10.25
CA GLY A 38 -5.71 4.18 9.04
C GLY A 38 -5.33 4.80 7.70
N LYS A 39 -4.26 5.59 7.62
CA LYS A 39 -4.07 6.40 6.42
C LYS A 39 -2.81 6.09 5.61
N TYR A 40 -1.63 5.90 6.20
CA TYR A 40 -0.41 5.85 5.38
C TYR A 40 0.61 4.84 5.87
N GLY A 41 1.14 4.09 4.90
CA GLY A 41 2.40 3.35 4.91
C GLY A 41 3.00 3.60 3.53
N ALA A 42 3.01 4.87 3.12
CA ALA A 42 3.19 5.28 1.74
C ALA A 42 4.62 5.81 1.53
N ILE A 43 5.17 5.54 0.34
CA ILE A 43 6.58 5.82 0.04
C ILE A 43 7.00 7.28 0.33
N TYR A 44 6.11 8.26 0.14
CA TYR A 44 6.39 9.69 0.33
C TYR A 44 6.66 10.09 1.78
N GLU A 45 6.27 9.27 2.75
CA GLU A 45 6.52 9.53 4.18
C GLU A 45 7.88 9.00 4.64
N THR A 46 8.53 8.16 3.83
CA THR A 46 9.79 7.49 4.21
C THR A 46 10.88 8.51 4.56
N ILE A 47 11.13 9.49 3.68
CA ILE A 47 12.18 10.51 3.89
C ILE A 47 11.90 11.32 5.18
N PRO A 48 10.71 11.96 5.35
CA PRO A 48 10.41 12.68 6.59
C PRO A 48 10.49 11.83 7.87
N VAL A 49 10.11 10.55 7.80
CA VAL A 49 10.18 9.65 8.96
C VAL A 49 11.62 9.34 9.34
N PHE A 50 12.50 9.08 8.37
CA PHE A 50 13.93 8.90 8.67
C PHE A 50 14.56 10.17 9.25
N GLU A 51 14.25 11.34 8.69
CA GLU A 51 14.71 12.62 9.24
C GLU A 51 14.27 12.85 10.68
N TYR A 52 13.01 12.52 10.99
CA TYR A 52 12.51 12.57 12.37
C TYR A 52 13.27 11.63 13.31
N VAL A 53 13.51 10.37 12.91
CA VAL A 53 14.23 9.39 13.73
C VAL A 53 15.68 9.80 13.94
N LEU A 54 16.39 10.21 12.88
CA LEU A 54 17.78 10.66 12.95
C LEU A 54 17.90 11.89 13.86
N GLY A 55 17.05 12.90 13.66
CA GLY A 55 17.02 14.09 14.49
C GLY A 55 16.72 13.80 15.96
N ALA A 56 15.79 12.87 16.24
CA ALA A 56 15.47 12.46 17.61
C ALA A 56 16.66 11.74 18.30
N LEU A 57 17.35 10.85 17.57
CA LEU A 57 18.54 10.18 18.08
C LEU A 57 19.70 11.17 18.30
N GLU A 58 19.93 12.11 17.38
CA GLU A 58 20.94 13.17 17.52
C GLU A 58 20.67 14.05 18.73
N ALA A 59 19.43 14.52 18.88
CA ALA A 59 19.03 15.36 20.00
C ALA A 59 19.28 14.67 21.35
N ARG A 60 19.07 13.35 21.43
CA ARG A 60 19.39 12.58 22.64
C ARG A 60 20.89 12.41 22.85
N THR A 61 21.67 12.16 21.81
CA THR A 61 23.13 12.05 21.94
C THR A 61 23.81 13.32 22.42
N ARG A 62 23.26 14.52 22.11
CA ARG A 62 23.83 15.81 22.54
C ARG A 62 24.03 15.92 24.05
N SER A 63 23.13 15.33 24.84
CA SER A 63 23.23 15.36 26.31
C SER A 63 24.46 14.63 26.86
N TYR A 64 25.05 13.74 26.05
CA TYR A 64 26.21 12.93 26.43
C TYR A 64 27.53 13.41 25.79
N GLU A 65 27.49 14.35 24.83
CA GLU A 65 28.69 14.81 24.12
C GLU A 65 29.74 15.47 25.02
N GLN A 66 29.30 16.06 26.14
CA GLN A 66 30.17 16.76 27.10
C GLN A 66 30.52 15.89 28.32
N VAL A 67 30.05 14.63 28.36
CA VAL A 67 30.32 13.72 29.47
C VAL A 67 31.66 13.01 29.21
N ASP A 68 32.59 13.16 30.14
CA ASP A 68 33.82 12.38 30.13
C ASP A 68 33.57 11.03 30.83
N PHE A 69 33.59 9.95 30.05
CA PHE A 69 33.36 8.58 30.51
C PHE A 69 34.65 7.86 30.95
N ASN A 70 35.82 8.50 30.84
CA ASN A 70 37.11 7.88 31.20
C ASN A 70 37.39 7.77 32.72
N PRO A 71 36.91 8.67 33.60
CA PRO A 71 37.17 8.58 35.04
C PRO A 71 36.58 7.31 35.67
N PRO A 72 37.19 6.77 36.75
CA PRO A 72 36.71 5.55 37.43
C PRO A 72 35.30 5.68 38.02
N ASP A 73 34.89 6.91 38.36
CA ASP A 73 33.60 7.24 38.97
C ASP A 73 32.59 7.79 37.93
N ALA A 74 32.90 7.69 36.64
CA ALA A 74 32.03 8.18 35.57
C ALA A 74 30.75 7.34 35.43
N PRO A 75 29.65 7.92 34.93
CA PRO A 75 28.46 7.16 34.56
C PRO A 75 28.78 6.09 33.51
N GLU A 76 27.99 5.00 33.45
CA GLU A 76 28.13 4.00 32.38
C GLU A 76 27.85 4.63 31.00
N ASP A 77 28.70 4.34 30.02
CA ASP A 77 28.64 4.90 28.66
C ASP A 77 27.74 4.11 27.70
N HIS A 78 27.19 2.98 28.15
CA HIS A 78 26.49 2.01 27.32
C HIS A 78 25.34 2.63 26.52
N LEU A 79 24.54 3.50 27.15
CA LEU A 79 23.43 4.16 26.47
C LEU A 79 23.92 5.11 25.36
N PHE A 80 24.97 5.88 25.62
CA PHE A 80 25.55 6.78 24.62
C PHE A 80 26.13 6.00 23.43
N VAL A 81 26.88 4.93 23.70
CA VAL A 81 27.41 4.02 22.67
C VAL A 81 26.27 3.41 21.85
N ASN A 82 25.22 2.94 22.51
CA ASN A 82 24.05 2.35 21.84
C ASN A 82 23.29 3.35 20.98
N LEU A 83 23.10 4.60 21.44
CA LEU A 83 22.45 5.66 20.68
C LEU A 83 23.24 6.01 19.40
N ARG A 84 24.57 6.09 19.49
CA ARG A 84 25.43 6.32 18.31
C ARG A 84 25.36 5.16 17.33
N ALA A 85 25.34 3.92 17.82
CA ALA A 85 25.16 2.74 16.99
C ALA A 85 23.79 2.72 16.30
N ALA A 86 22.72 3.08 17.03
CA ALA A 86 21.37 3.20 16.49
C ALA A 86 21.29 4.29 15.41
N TRP A 87 21.86 5.47 15.64
CA TRP A 87 21.92 6.54 14.66
C TRP A 87 22.70 6.12 13.41
N SER A 88 23.88 5.52 13.57
CA SER A 88 24.69 5.03 12.45
C SER A 88 23.91 4.02 11.63
N LYS A 89 23.20 3.11 12.28
CA LYS A 89 22.37 2.11 11.60
C LYS A 89 21.20 2.74 10.86
N ALA A 90 20.50 3.70 11.45
CA ALA A 90 19.42 4.42 10.80
C ALA A 90 19.93 5.19 9.57
N ASN A 91 21.07 5.86 9.70
CA ASN A 91 21.71 6.62 8.62
C ASN A 91 22.15 5.70 7.46
N ASP A 92 22.67 4.51 7.76
CA ASP A 92 23.00 3.51 6.73
C ASP A 92 21.79 3.12 5.88
N TYR A 93 20.59 3.04 6.46
CA TYR A 93 19.36 2.78 5.70
C TYR A 93 18.84 4.02 5.00
N TYR A 94 18.96 5.18 5.63
CA TYR A 94 18.59 6.45 5.03
C TYR A 94 19.37 6.71 3.73
N ASN A 95 20.69 6.49 3.75
CA ASN A 95 21.54 6.59 2.56
C ASN A 95 21.20 5.57 1.46
N LYS A 96 20.46 4.49 1.77
CA LYS A 96 19.99 3.55 0.75
C LYS A 96 18.79 4.08 -0.02
N LEU A 97 18.07 5.08 0.49
CA LEU A 97 16.95 5.69 -0.23
C LEU A 97 17.42 6.31 -1.56
N ASP A 98 18.63 6.86 -1.59
CA ASP A 98 19.27 7.41 -2.79
C ASP A 98 19.46 6.37 -3.93
N ARG A 99 19.37 5.07 -3.63
CA ARG A 99 19.46 4.01 -4.65
C ARG A 99 18.24 3.98 -5.57
N SER A 100 17.13 4.59 -5.18
CA SER A 100 15.92 4.66 -5.98
C SER A 100 15.37 6.09 -6.03
N PRO A 101 15.24 6.70 -7.22
CA PRO A 101 14.64 8.03 -7.34
C PRO A 101 13.15 8.06 -6.94
N ALA A 102 12.51 6.90 -6.73
CA ALA A 102 11.10 6.82 -6.34
C ALA A 102 10.81 7.48 -4.99
N TYR A 103 11.72 7.40 -4.01
CA TYR A 103 11.52 8.06 -2.71
C TYR A 103 11.47 9.57 -2.85
N TYR A 104 12.47 10.15 -3.53
CA TYR A 104 12.53 11.58 -3.82
C TYR A 104 11.33 12.02 -4.67
N ALA A 105 11.00 11.26 -5.73
CA ALA A 105 9.85 11.54 -6.59
C ALA A 105 8.54 11.57 -5.82
N ALA A 106 8.32 10.61 -4.93
CA ALA A 106 7.11 10.55 -4.13
C ALA A 106 6.96 11.78 -3.22
N THR A 107 8.05 12.22 -2.58
CA THR A 107 8.04 13.43 -1.76
C THR A 107 7.76 14.68 -2.60
N CYS A 108 8.41 14.84 -3.76
CA CYS A 108 8.19 15.98 -4.65
C CYS A 108 6.78 16.04 -5.28
N LEU A 109 6.14 14.89 -5.53
CA LEU A 109 4.80 14.81 -6.12
C LEU A 109 3.69 14.89 -5.06
N HIS A 110 4.02 14.86 -3.78
CA HIS A 110 3.04 15.02 -2.72
C HIS A 110 2.69 16.50 -2.54
N PRO A 111 1.40 16.93 -2.63
CA PRO A 111 1.04 18.34 -2.67
C PRO A 111 1.43 19.14 -1.41
N TYR A 112 1.56 18.48 -0.26
CA TYR A 112 2.05 19.09 1.00
C TYR A 112 3.57 19.05 1.15
N TYR A 113 4.27 18.13 0.46
CA TYR A 113 5.73 18.03 0.53
C TYR A 113 6.42 18.59 -0.71
N LYS A 114 5.67 19.37 -1.50
CA LYS A 114 6.05 19.89 -2.80
C LYS A 114 7.42 20.57 -2.79
N TYR A 115 7.73 21.31 -1.73
CA TYR A 115 9.01 22.00 -1.54
C TYR A 115 9.84 21.42 -0.38
N TYR A 116 9.41 20.30 0.21
CA TYR A 116 10.03 19.72 1.40
C TYR A 116 11.52 19.47 1.19
N CYS A 117 11.89 18.78 0.10
CA CYS A 117 13.29 18.46 -0.14
C CYS A 117 14.15 19.71 -0.36
N GLU A 118 13.66 20.68 -1.12
CA GLU A 118 14.40 21.91 -1.38
C GLU A 118 14.60 22.73 -0.10
N ASN A 119 13.59 22.76 0.78
CA ASN A 119 13.65 23.46 2.06
C ASN A 119 14.54 22.74 3.09
N SER A 120 14.55 21.40 3.09
CA SER A 120 15.31 20.59 4.04
C SER A 120 16.79 20.45 3.67
N TRP A 121 17.15 20.51 2.38
CA TRP A 121 18.52 20.30 1.89
C TRP A 121 19.10 21.52 1.16
N VAL A 122 18.70 22.74 1.58
CA VAL A 122 19.26 24.00 1.04
C VAL A 122 20.79 24.04 1.11
N ASP A 123 21.36 23.42 2.14
CA ASP A 123 22.80 23.33 2.40
C ASP A 123 23.52 22.25 1.57
N LYS A 124 22.78 21.38 0.87
CA LYS A 124 23.32 20.28 0.03
C LYS A 124 22.86 20.38 -1.43
N PRO A 125 23.26 21.43 -2.16
CA PRO A 125 22.81 21.66 -3.54
C PRO A 125 23.25 20.58 -4.53
N GLU A 126 24.41 19.96 -4.30
CA GLU A 126 24.91 18.85 -5.13
C GLU A 126 24.00 17.62 -5.03
N TRP A 127 23.54 17.29 -3.81
CA TRP A 127 22.61 16.18 -3.60
C TRP A 127 21.25 16.47 -4.24
N LEU A 128 20.69 17.68 -4.07
CA LEU A 128 19.44 18.08 -4.71
C LEU A 128 19.52 17.98 -6.24
N THR A 129 20.64 18.40 -6.81
CA THR A 129 20.86 18.31 -8.27
C THR A 129 20.87 16.86 -8.75
N SER A 130 21.56 15.98 -8.02
CA SER A 130 21.61 14.54 -8.34
C SER A 130 20.26 13.86 -8.18
N ALA A 131 19.55 14.12 -7.08
CA ALA A 131 18.23 13.56 -6.82
C ALA A 131 17.20 14.03 -7.85
N ASN A 132 17.22 15.32 -8.20
CA ASN A 132 16.36 15.87 -9.24
C ASN A 132 16.68 15.32 -10.64
N ALA A 133 17.95 15.05 -10.95
CA ALA A 133 18.31 14.38 -12.20
C ALA A 133 17.67 12.99 -12.32
N GLY A 134 17.68 12.21 -11.24
CA GLY A 134 17.00 10.91 -11.17
C GLY A 134 15.48 11.01 -11.29
N PHE A 135 14.87 12.01 -10.62
CA PHE A 135 13.45 12.33 -10.78
C PHE A 135 13.09 12.64 -12.22
N LEU A 136 13.84 13.55 -12.86
CA LEU A 136 13.62 13.94 -14.24
C LEU A 136 13.77 12.75 -15.18
N GLN A 137 14.75 11.87 -14.96
CA GLN A 137 14.92 10.65 -15.75
C GLN A 137 13.70 9.73 -15.65
N LEU A 138 13.15 9.51 -14.44
CA LEU A 138 11.90 8.77 -14.28
C LEU A 138 10.77 9.46 -15.03
N TRP A 139 10.60 10.77 -14.82
CA TRP A 139 9.53 11.55 -15.42
C TRP A 139 9.56 11.51 -16.95
N GLN A 140 10.74 11.52 -17.58
CA GLN A 140 10.85 11.41 -19.05
C GLN A 140 10.17 10.15 -19.61
N SER A 141 10.14 9.04 -18.86
CA SER A 141 9.50 7.80 -19.32
C SER A 141 7.97 7.88 -19.40
N TYR A 142 7.35 8.83 -18.68
CA TYR A 142 5.91 9.05 -18.65
C TYR A 142 5.45 10.11 -19.64
N LYS A 143 6.38 10.90 -20.19
CA LYS A 143 6.02 11.89 -21.22
C LYS A 143 5.53 11.16 -22.48
N PRO A 144 4.60 11.76 -23.24
CA PRO A 144 4.18 11.20 -24.51
C PRO A 144 5.42 11.03 -25.38
N GLN A 145 5.79 9.78 -25.69
CA GLN A 145 6.80 9.56 -26.71
C GLN A 145 6.28 10.22 -27.98
N ARG A 146 7.09 11.09 -28.61
CA ARG A 146 6.74 11.70 -29.89
C ARG A 146 6.58 10.59 -30.92
N THR A 147 5.40 9.99 -31.00
CA THR A 147 5.02 9.12 -32.11
C THR A 147 5.07 10.01 -33.34
N ARG A 148 6.01 9.71 -34.25
CA ARG A 148 6.07 10.28 -35.59
C ARG A 148 4.63 10.29 -36.13
N PRO A 149 4.06 11.45 -36.53
CA PRO A 149 2.65 11.48 -36.89
C PRO A 149 2.46 10.50 -38.05
N LEU A 150 1.75 9.39 -37.79
CA LEU A 150 1.15 8.63 -38.87
C LEU A 150 0.30 9.63 -39.62
N SER A 151 0.58 9.80 -40.91
CA SER A 151 -0.17 10.66 -41.80
C SER A 151 -1.65 10.26 -41.70
N GLN A 152 -2.40 10.98 -40.87
CA GLN A 152 -3.84 10.85 -40.82
C GLN A 152 -4.36 11.41 -42.13
N THR A 153 -4.63 10.52 -43.08
CA THR A 153 -5.58 10.80 -44.16
C THR A 153 -6.95 10.98 -43.53
N THR A 154 -7.23 12.18 -43.03
CA THR A 154 -8.58 12.56 -42.61
C THR A 154 -9.42 12.76 -43.87
N ALA A 155 -10.41 11.88 -44.05
CA ALA A 155 -11.50 12.13 -44.98
C ALA A 155 -12.14 13.48 -44.63
N LYS A 156 -12.27 14.37 -45.62
CA LYS A 156 -12.84 15.71 -45.45
C LYS A 156 -14.28 15.62 -44.90
N PRO A 157 -14.59 16.21 -43.73
CA PRO A 157 -15.98 16.36 -43.32
C PRO A 157 -16.65 17.35 -44.27
N ARG A 158 -17.79 16.95 -44.84
CA ARG A 158 -18.70 17.84 -45.55
C ARG A 158 -19.56 18.58 -44.52
N HIS A 159 -19.05 19.66 -43.95
CA HIS A 159 -19.87 20.76 -43.45
C HIS A 159 -19.02 22.04 -43.49
N ARG A 160 -19.62 23.13 -44.00
CA ARG A 160 -19.02 24.47 -44.05
C ARG A 160 -19.87 25.39 -43.18
N GLY A 161 -19.82 25.19 -41.86
CA GLY A 161 -20.52 26.03 -40.89
C GLY A 161 -19.59 27.03 -40.20
N ILE A 162 -20.16 28.10 -39.64
CA ILE A 162 -19.45 29.05 -38.78
C ILE A 162 -18.82 28.32 -37.57
N ASP A 163 -19.47 27.28 -37.06
CA ASP A 163 -18.98 26.45 -35.95
C ASP A 163 -17.70 25.68 -36.28
N ASP A 164 -17.46 25.32 -37.55
CA ASP A 164 -16.21 24.68 -37.97
C ASP A 164 -15.04 25.66 -37.96
N VAL A 165 -15.32 26.92 -38.32
CA VAL A 165 -14.34 28.02 -38.32
C VAL A 165 -14.01 28.41 -36.88
N ILE A 166 -15.03 28.56 -36.02
CA ILE A 166 -14.86 28.78 -34.58
C ILE A 166 -14.07 27.62 -33.97
N GLY A 167 -14.46 26.37 -34.27
CA GLY A 167 -13.75 25.18 -33.81
C GLY A 167 -12.30 25.12 -34.31
N ALA A 168 -12.01 25.55 -35.54
CA ALA A 168 -10.66 25.60 -36.09
C ALA A 168 -9.81 26.70 -35.43
N LEU A 169 -10.37 27.87 -35.14
CA LEU A 169 -9.72 28.96 -34.40
C LEU A 169 -9.43 28.56 -32.95
N VAL A 170 -10.40 27.93 -32.27
CA VAL A 170 -10.23 27.40 -30.91
C VAL A 170 -9.16 26.30 -30.88
N ARG A 171 -9.19 25.35 -31.83
CA ARG A 171 -8.14 24.31 -31.96
C ARG A 171 -6.78 24.89 -32.29
N ARG A 172 -6.71 25.95 -33.11
CA ARG A 172 -5.46 26.64 -33.44
C ARG A 172 -4.86 27.33 -32.22
N ASN A 173 -5.69 28.02 -31.42
CA ASN A 173 -5.24 28.59 -30.15
C ASN A 173 -4.82 27.50 -29.16
N LYS A 174 -5.59 26.41 -29.03
CA LYS A 174 -5.25 25.29 -28.16
C LYS A 174 -3.94 24.60 -28.58
N ALA A 175 -3.74 24.36 -29.88
CA ALA A 175 -2.51 23.77 -30.40
C ALA A 175 -1.30 24.70 -30.31
N GLN A 176 -1.47 26.02 -30.48
CA GLN A 176 -0.41 27.01 -30.26
C GLN A 176 -0.04 27.13 -28.78
N VAL A 177 -1.03 27.02 -27.87
CA VAL A 177 -0.82 27.01 -26.42
C VAL A 177 -0.19 25.69 -25.95
N GLU A 178 -0.63 24.54 -26.46
CA GLU A 178 -0.04 23.21 -26.18
C GLU A 178 1.38 23.07 -26.75
N ALA A 179 1.67 23.65 -27.93
CA ALA A 179 3.02 23.67 -28.50
C ALA A 179 3.96 24.67 -27.81
N ALA A 180 3.41 25.66 -27.10
CA ALA A 180 4.17 26.63 -26.31
C ALA A 180 4.29 26.24 -24.83
N HIS A 181 3.60 25.20 -24.38
CA HIS A 181 3.52 24.88 -22.96
C HIS A 181 4.78 24.18 -22.45
N ASP A 182 5.32 24.76 -21.38
CA ASP A 182 6.21 24.14 -20.42
C ASP A 182 5.77 22.71 -20.07
N ASP A 183 6.78 21.92 -19.73
CA ASP A 183 6.65 20.59 -19.15
C ASP A 183 5.52 20.48 -18.10
N GLU A 184 4.71 19.40 -18.12
CA GLU A 184 3.57 19.27 -17.19
C GLU A 184 3.97 19.42 -15.73
N TYR A 185 5.14 18.89 -15.35
CA TYR A 185 5.67 19.00 -14.00
C TYR A 185 5.93 20.46 -13.61
N GLU A 186 6.61 21.23 -14.47
CA GLU A 186 6.89 22.64 -14.20
C GLU A 186 5.61 23.49 -14.12
N ARG A 187 4.62 23.18 -14.97
CA ARG A 187 3.30 23.85 -14.91
C ARG A 187 2.57 23.54 -13.61
N TRP A 188 2.53 22.28 -13.19
CA TRP A 188 1.95 21.91 -11.90
C TRP A 188 2.71 22.58 -10.75
N ARG A 189 4.04 22.58 -10.84
CA ARG A 189 4.90 23.13 -9.80
C ARG A 189 4.69 24.62 -9.61
N THR A 190 4.57 25.38 -10.71
CA THR A 190 4.39 26.84 -10.67
C THR A 190 2.96 27.31 -10.46
N GLN A 191 1.96 26.57 -10.96
CA GLN A 191 0.57 27.05 -11.01
C GLN A 191 -0.34 26.49 -9.92
N GLU A 192 -0.07 25.28 -9.42
CA GLU A 192 -0.89 24.69 -8.36
C GLU A 192 -0.41 25.10 -6.96
N PRO A 193 -1.30 25.51 -6.06
CA PRO A 193 -0.92 25.86 -4.69
C PRO A 193 -0.45 24.63 -3.92
N GLU A 194 0.43 24.85 -2.94
CA GLU A 194 0.79 23.86 -1.94
C GLU A 194 -0.40 23.59 -1.00
N TRP A 195 -0.50 22.36 -0.48
CA TRP A 195 -1.50 22.05 0.53
C TRP A 195 -1.21 22.74 1.86
N THR A 196 -2.27 23.15 2.55
CA THR A 196 -2.14 23.60 3.94
C THR A 196 -2.00 22.42 4.89
N SER A 197 -1.51 22.68 6.11
CA SER A 197 -1.44 21.66 7.16
C SER A 197 -2.82 21.11 7.51
N GLU A 198 -3.90 21.90 7.46
CA GLU A 198 -5.26 21.39 7.69
C GLU A 198 -5.68 20.40 6.59
N GLN A 199 -5.35 20.69 5.32
CA GLN A 199 -5.66 19.78 4.21
C GLN A 199 -4.93 18.45 4.37
N TYR A 200 -3.64 18.49 4.71
CA TYR A 200 -2.84 17.29 4.97
C TYR A 200 -3.36 16.46 6.15
N LEU A 201 -3.68 17.11 7.28
CA LEU A 201 -4.15 16.43 8.49
C LEU A 201 -5.59 15.90 8.39
N SER A 202 -6.37 16.40 7.43
CA SER A 202 -7.74 15.95 7.17
C SER A 202 -7.80 14.64 6.36
N ASP A 203 -8.79 14.46 5.49
CA ASP A 203 -8.93 13.32 4.57
C ASP A 203 -8.22 13.57 3.21
N GLY A 204 -7.19 14.44 3.21
CA GLY A 204 -6.37 14.76 2.05
C GLY A 204 -5.59 13.55 1.55
N HIS A 205 -6.16 12.81 0.60
CA HIS A 205 -5.51 11.66 -0.02
C HIS A 205 -4.80 12.10 -1.31
N PRO A 206 -3.45 12.08 -1.38
CA PRO A 206 -2.70 12.66 -2.50
C PRO A 206 -3.04 11.96 -3.83
N VAL A 207 -3.31 10.66 -3.83
CA VAL A 207 -3.79 9.94 -5.03
C VAL A 207 -5.14 10.48 -5.52
N LYS A 208 -6.08 10.82 -4.63
CA LYS A 208 -7.38 11.40 -5.03
C LYS A 208 -7.20 12.77 -5.69
N TYR A 209 -6.27 13.57 -5.17
CA TYR A 209 -5.88 14.85 -5.77
C TYR A 209 -5.36 14.68 -7.20
N TRP A 210 -4.43 13.74 -7.41
CA TRP A 210 -3.91 13.47 -8.75
C TRP A 210 -4.97 12.89 -9.70
N ILE A 211 -5.91 12.07 -9.20
CA ILE A 211 -7.05 11.62 -10.00
C ILE A 211 -7.90 12.80 -10.49
N GLN A 212 -8.18 13.79 -9.63
CA GLN A 212 -8.95 14.99 -10.00
C GLN A 212 -8.22 15.85 -11.03
N LEU A 213 -6.89 15.86 -11.02
CA LEU A 213 -6.04 16.61 -11.94
C LEU A 213 -5.74 15.90 -13.27
N ARG A 214 -6.18 14.65 -13.48
CA ARG A 214 -5.91 13.89 -14.71
C ARG A 214 -6.32 14.62 -15.99
N SER A 215 -7.39 15.42 -15.98
CA SER A 215 -7.83 16.17 -17.15
C SER A 215 -6.90 17.34 -17.51
N LYS A 216 -6.22 17.90 -16.50
CA LYS A 216 -5.31 19.05 -16.64
C LYS A 216 -3.86 18.61 -16.87
N TYR A 217 -3.43 17.54 -16.19
CA TYR A 217 -2.07 16.99 -16.24
C TYR A 217 -2.11 15.47 -16.46
N PRO A 218 -2.49 14.99 -17.65
CA PRO A 218 -2.74 13.57 -17.87
C PRO A 218 -1.51 12.67 -17.63
N CYS A 219 -0.33 13.10 -18.08
CA CYS A 219 0.88 12.30 -17.97
C CYS A 219 1.46 12.37 -16.55
N LEU A 220 1.50 13.58 -15.98
CA LEU A 220 2.00 13.80 -14.63
C LEU A 220 1.12 13.13 -13.58
N SER A 221 -0.20 13.17 -13.75
CA SER A 221 -1.12 12.50 -12.83
C SER A 221 -0.93 10.99 -12.85
N GLN A 222 -0.66 10.39 -14.02
CA GLN A 222 -0.35 8.96 -14.10
C GLN A 222 0.97 8.66 -13.38
N PHE A 223 2.03 9.43 -13.65
CA PHE A 223 3.32 9.30 -12.96
C PHE A 223 3.18 9.41 -11.43
N ALA A 224 2.46 10.42 -10.95
CA ALA A 224 2.26 10.63 -9.53
C ALA A 224 1.45 9.51 -8.88
N ILE A 225 0.39 9.01 -9.52
CA ILE A 225 -0.38 7.88 -8.99
C ILE A 225 0.50 6.63 -8.89
N ASP A 226 1.27 6.32 -9.93
CA ASP A 226 2.13 5.13 -9.95
C ASP A 226 3.22 5.19 -8.88
N ILE A 227 3.81 6.37 -8.63
CA ILE A 227 4.81 6.56 -7.58
C ILE A 227 4.18 6.58 -6.19
N LEU A 228 3.12 7.35 -5.96
CA LEU A 228 2.55 7.56 -4.61
C LEU A 228 1.80 6.34 -4.08
N THR A 229 1.44 5.39 -4.94
CA THR A 229 0.81 4.12 -4.54
C THR A 229 1.80 3.03 -4.16
N ILE A 230 3.11 3.28 -4.32
CA ILE A 230 4.14 2.35 -3.85
C ILE A 230 4.09 2.29 -2.31
N PRO A 231 3.92 1.10 -1.70
CA PRO A 231 3.98 0.96 -0.26
C PRO A 231 5.41 1.19 0.25
N ALA A 232 5.54 1.86 1.38
CA ALA A 232 6.83 2.07 2.04
C ALA A 232 7.39 0.78 2.67
N SER A 233 6.51 -0.16 3.05
CA SER A 233 6.88 -1.39 3.76
C SER A 233 6.08 -2.60 3.26
N SER A 234 6.63 -3.79 3.51
CA SER A 234 5.95 -5.08 3.29
C SER A 234 4.94 -5.42 4.38
N CYS A 235 4.72 -4.55 5.36
CA CYS A 235 3.88 -4.85 6.52
C CYS A 235 2.42 -5.18 6.14
N ASP A 236 1.89 -4.59 5.06
CA ASP A 236 0.56 -4.95 4.54
C ASP A 236 0.51 -6.41 4.07
N CYS A 237 1.59 -6.90 3.43
CA CYS A 237 1.71 -8.30 3.04
C CYS A 237 1.90 -9.19 4.28
N GLU A 238 2.74 -8.80 5.24
CA GLU A 238 2.95 -9.55 6.48
C GLU A 238 1.66 -9.70 7.30
N ARG A 239 0.84 -8.65 7.37
CA ARG A 239 -0.49 -8.69 7.98
C ARG A 239 -1.44 -9.61 7.21
N LEU A 240 -1.45 -9.54 5.87
CA LEU A 240 -2.20 -10.49 5.04
C LEU A 240 -1.81 -11.94 5.37
N PHE A 241 -0.51 -12.23 5.49
CA PHE A 241 -0.02 -13.56 5.87
C PHE A 241 -0.32 -13.93 7.32
N SER A 242 -0.34 -12.97 8.24
CA SER A 242 -0.70 -13.19 9.64
C SER A 242 -2.18 -13.53 9.78
N GLU A 243 -3.07 -12.81 9.07
CA GLU A 243 -4.50 -13.11 8.99
C GLU A 243 -4.79 -14.48 8.36
N LEU A 244 -3.89 -14.97 7.51
CA LEU A 244 -3.95 -16.31 6.93
C LEU A 244 -3.53 -17.41 7.93
N GLY A 245 -2.74 -17.08 8.95
CA GLY A 245 -2.35 -18.01 10.01
C GLY A 245 -3.57 -18.64 10.70
N ASP A 246 -4.54 -17.80 11.08
CA ASP A 246 -5.80 -18.24 11.68
C ASP A 246 -6.65 -19.09 10.72
N LEU A 247 -6.61 -18.79 9.41
CA LEU A 247 -7.31 -19.55 8.37
C LEU A 247 -6.67 -20.94 8.15
N LEU A 248 -5.36 -21.04 8.35
CA LEU A 248 -4.53 -22.24 8.13
C LEU A 248 -4.28 -23.05 9.41
N GLU A 249 -4.96 -22.74 10.51
CA GLU A 249 -4.96 -23.54 11.76
C GLU A 249 -5.05 -25.05 11.48
N PRO A 250 -4.55 -25.94 12.39
CA PRO A 250 -4.09 -27.30 12.07
C PRO A 250 -5.06 -28.21 11.31
N ARG A 251 -6.35 -27.86 11.26
CA ARG A 251 -7.46 -28.60 10.65
C ARG A 251 -7.74 -28.25 9.17
N ARG A 252 -7.06 -27.25 8.57
CA ARG A 252 -7.30 -26.80 7.17
C ARG A 252 -6.07 -26.84 6.25
N ARG A 253 -5.19 -27.83 6.44
CA ARG A 253 -3.92 -28.01 5.68
C ARG A 253 -4.07 -28.41 4.20
N ALA A 254 -5.28 -28.45 3.65
CA ALA A 254 -5.57 -28.91 2.28
C ALA A 254 -6.11 -27.81 1.35
N LEU A 255 -6.05 -26.54 1.77
CA LEU A 255 -6.40 -25.42 0.90
C LEU A 255 -5.25 -25.17 -0.09
N GLY A 256 -5.55 -25.24 -1.39
CA GLY A 256 -4.61 -24.88 -2.45
C GLY A 256 -4.30 -23.37 -2.45
N SER A 257 -3.13 -23.00 -2.99
CA SER A 257 -2.65 -21.62 -3.10
C SER A 257 -3.62 -20.69 -3.81
N GLU A 258 -4.29 -21.19 -4.85
CA GLU A 258 -5.18 -20.44 -5.72
C GLU A 258 -6.48 -20.07 -4.99
N LEU A 259 -7.04 -21.03 -4.24
CA LEU A 259 -8.24 -20.79 -3.42
C LEU A 259 -7.94 -19.86 -2.25
N LEU A 260 -6.75 -19.97 -1.66
CA LEU A 260 -6.29 -19.09 -0.60
C LEU A 260 -6.15 -17.64 -1.09
N ALA A 261 -5.58 -17.44 -2.30
CA ALA A 261 -5.49 -16.14 -2.94
C ALA A 261 -6.88 -15.55 -3.25
N ALA A 262 -7.79 -16.37 -3.80
CA ALA A 262 -9.16 -15.94 -4.10
C ALA A 262 -9.94 -15.52 -2.83
N LEU A 263 -9.82 -16.29 -1.74
CA LEU A 263 -10.46 -15.94 -0.46
C LEU A 263 -9.93 -14.62 0.10
N GLN A 264 -8.63 -14.36 -0.01
CA GLN A 264 -8.03 -13.11 0.44
C GLN A 264 -8.42 -11.92 -0.42
N LEU A 265 -8.48 -12.10 -1.74
CA LEU A 265 -8.97 -11.09 -2.68
C LEU A 265 -10.40 -10.67 -2.33
N VAL A 266 -11.31 -11.64 -2.18
CA VAL A 266 -12.72 -11.40 -1.82
C VAL A 266 -12.84 -10.71 -0.47
N ARG A 267 -12.06 -11.15 0.53
CA ARG A 267 -12.05 -10.52 1.86
C ARG A 267 -11.56 -9.07 1.81
N SER A 268 -10.52 -8.80 1.02
CA SER A 268 -10.00 -7.45 0.81
C SER A 268 -11.02 -6.55 0.12
N TRP A 269 -11.69 -7.04 -0.92
CA TRP A 269 -12.74 -6.31 -1.62
C TRP A 269 -13.93 -5.98 -0.74
N ARG A 270 -14.45 -6.94 0.04
CA ARG A 270 -15.52 -6.69 1.03
C ARG A 270 -15.13 -5.61 2.04
N ARG A 271 -13.92 -5.68 2.60
CA ARG A 271 -13.42 -4.64 3.53
C ARG A 271 -13.32 -3.25 2.89
N ALA A 272 -12.97 -3.19 1.62
CA ALA A 272 -12.92 -1.94 0.86
C ALA A 272 -14.31 -1.44 0.43
N GLY A 273 -15.39 -2.10 0.87
CA GLY A 273 -16.78 -1.71 0.57
C GLY A 273 -17.28 -2.22 -0.77
N PHE A 274 -16.52 -3.09 -1.46
CA PHE A 274 -16.98 -3.80 -2.66
C PHE A 274 -17.79 -5.03 -2.27
N ASP A 275 -18.81 -4.86 -1.43
CA ASP A 275 -19.76 -5.91 -1.02
C ASP A 275 -20.73 -6.29 -2.17
N GLY A 276 -20.56 -5.70 -3.36
CA GLY A 276 -21.59 -5.61 -4.40
C GLY A 276 -21.36 -6.38 -5.70
N LEU A 277 -20.51 -7.40 -5.78
CA LEU A 277 -20.58 -8.34 -6.91
C LEU A 277 -21.65 -9.43 -6.73
N TYR A 278 -22.29 -9.50 -5.55
CA TYR A 278 -23.51 -10.27 -5.30
C TYR A 278 -24.44 -9.54 -4.35
N ASN A 279 -25.37 -8.81 -4.95
CA ASN A 279 -26.74 -8.76 -4.44
C ASN A 279 -27.65 -8.95 -5.65
N ASN A 280 -27.82 -10.21 -6.04
CA ASN A 280 -29.06 -10.77 -6.58
C ASN A 280 -29.09 -12.23 -6.13
N GLY A 281 -29.84 -12.50 -5.05
CA GLY A 281 -30.09 -13.85 -4.58
C GLY A 281 -31.17 -14.53 -5.42
N ASP A 282 -31.01 -15.84 -5.59
CA ASP A 282 -31.98 -16.88 -5.24
C ASP A 282 -32.16 -17.92 -6.35
N ASP A 283 -31.31 -18.94 -6.31
CA ASP A 283 -31.80 -20.27 -5.99
C ASP A 283 -30.77 -20.84 -4.98
N GLU A 284 -31.14 -21.58 -3.94
CA GLU A 284 -30.12 -22.28 -3.12
C GLU A 284 -30.56 -23.68 -2.74
N ASP A 285 -31.66 -24.18 -3.31
CA ASP A 285 -32.10 -25.56 -3.01
C ASP A 285 -32.84 -26.27 -4.15
N LYS A 286 -32.40 -26.03 -5.38
CA LYS A 286 -32.83 -26.76 -6.56
C LYS A 286 -31.55 -27.26 -7.26
N TRP A 287 -30.81 -28.20 -6.67
CA TRP A 287 -29.51 -28.66 -7.23
C TRP A 287 -29.36 -30.18 -7.33
N SER A 288 -30.48 -30.89 -7.33
CA SER A 288 -30.48 -32.30 -7.71
C SER A 288 -31.26 -32.62 -8.99
N ASP A 289 -31.98 -31.66 -9.59
CA ASP A 289 -32.76 -31.87 -10.83
C ASP A 289 -32.96 -30.58 -11.66
N VAL A 290 -31.90 -29.79 -11.85
CA VAL A 290 -32.03 -28.39 -12.26
C VAL A 290 -31.26 -28.06 -13.52
N LYS A 291 -31.97 -27.41 -14.45
CA LYS A 291 -31.50 -27.13 -15.80
C LYS A 291 -30.51 -25.97 -15.80
N ASP A 292 -29.67 -25.92 -16.83
CA ASP A 292 -28.57 -24.95 -16.98
C ASP A 292 -29.01 -23.48 -16.77
N GLU A 293 -30.24 -23.13 -17.12
CA GLU A 293 -30.84 -21.80 -16.95
C GLU A 293 -31.09 -21.43 -15.48
N GLU A 294 -31.46 -22.39 -14.63
CA GLU A 294 -31.65 -22.17 -13.19
C GLU A 294 -30.28 -22.04 -12.50
N ILE A 295 -29.26 -22.83 -12.87
CA ILE A 295 -27.89 -22.70 -12.32
C ILE A 295 -27.25 -21.34 -12.62
N VAL A 296 -27.51 -20.80 -13.82
CA VAL A 296 -27.00 -19.51 -14.29
C VAL A 296 -27.69 -18.34 -13.59
N GLN A 297 -28.98 -18.43 -13.29
CA GLN A 297 -29.72 -17.47 -12.45
C GLN A 297 -29.35 -17.60 -10.97
N GLN A 298 -29.21 -18.82 -10.48
CA GLN A 298 -28.96 -19.18 -9.08
C GLN A 298 -27.70 -18.54 -8.49
N TYR A 299 -26.67 -18.44 -9.33
CA TYR A 299 -25.37 -17.88 -8.98
C TYR A 299 -25.05 -16.63 -9.82
N ASP A 300 -26.05 -15.97 -10.44
CA ASP A 300 -25.96 -14.77 -11.31
C ASP A 300 -24.69 -14.68 -12.17
N ILE A 301 -24.38 -15.79 -12.84
CA ILE A 301 -23.10 -15.97 -13.56
C ILE A 301 -23.09 -15.14 -14.85
N GLU A 302 -24.26 -14.77 -15.38
CA GLU A 302 -24.40 -13.89 -16.55
C GLU A 302 -23.97 -12.43 -16.26
N GLY A 303 -24.16 -11.91 -15.05
CA GLY A 303 -23.67 -10.58 -14.64
C GLY A 303 -22.15 -10.47 -14.60
N TRP A 304 -21.47 -11.55 -14.19
CA TRP A 304 -19.99 -11.61 -14.19
C TRP A 304 -19.42 -11.49 -15.60
N THR A 305 -20.10 -12.13 -16.55
CA THR A 305 -19.72 -12.07 -17.97
C THR A 305 -20.07 -10.71 -18.58
N GLY A 306 -21.15 -10.07 -18.12
CA GLY A 306 -21.54 -8.71 -18.50
C GLY A 306 -20.53 -7.64 -18.05
N ASP A 307 -20.09 -7.68 -16.80
CA ASP A 307 -19.11 -6.72 -16.24
C ASP A 307 -17.70 -6.90 -16.79
N LEU A 308 -17.29 -8.15 -17.07
CA LEU A 308 -16.05 -8.43 -17.81
C LEU A 308 -16.15 -7.92 -19.26
N SER A 309 -17.31 -8.04 -19.91
CA SER A 309 -17.52 -7.52 -21.28
C SER A 309 -17.52 -5.98 -21.32
N LEU A 310 -18.03 -5.30 -20.28
CA LEU A 310 -17.98 -3.85 -20.14
C LEU A 310 -16.55 -3.31 -19.95
N HIS A 311 -15.64 -4.14 -19.45
CA HIS A 311 -14.20 -3.87 -19.36
C HIS A 311 -13.40 -4.44 -20.56
N GLY A 312 -14.09 -4.92 -21.61
CA GLY A 312 -13.51 -5.36 -22.88
C GLY A 312 -13.20 -6.86 -23.00
N TYR A 313 -13.63 -7.69 -22.05
CA TYR A 313 -13.36 -9.13 -22.01
C TYR A 313 -14.66 -9.93 -22.09
N ASP A 314 -15.01 -10.37 -23.30
CA ASP A 314 -16.24 -11.12 -23.55
C ASP A 314 -16.00 -12.63 -23.33
N VAL A 315 -16.23 -13.10 -22.10
CA VAL A 315 -16.03 -14.51 -21.74
C VAL A 315 -17.35 -15.10 -21.26
N SER A 316 -17.88 -16.06 -22.02
CA SER A 316 -19.14 -16.74 -21.68
C SER A 316 -19.04 -17.57 -20.39
N SER A 317 -20.15 -17.65 -19.66
CA SER A 317 -20.31 -18.38 -18.39
C SER A 317 -20.03 -19.88 -18.55
N ILE A 318 -20.35 -20.41 -19.72
CA ILE A 318 -19.99 -21.77 -20.16
C ILE A 318 -18.48 -21.94 -20.35
N THR A 319 -17.76 -20.91 -20.77
CA THR A 319 -16.30 -20.93 -20.94
C THR A 319 -15.59 -20.98 -19.57
N VAL A 320 -16.06 -20.21 -18.60
CA VAL A 320 -15.53 -20.25 -17.21
C VAL A 320 -15.70 -21.64 -16.60
N TRP A 321 -16.89 -22.22 -16.74
CA TRP A 321 -17.16 -23.58 -16.27
C TRP A 321 -16.30 -24.65 -17.00
N ARG A 322 -16.10 -24.52 -18.32
CA ARG A 322 -15.23 -25.41 -19.11
C ARG A 322 -13.76 -25.30 -18.71
N VAL A 323 -13.26 -24.11 -18.38
CA VAL A 323 -11.88 -23.88 -17.90
C VAL A 323 -11.64 -24.54 -16.55
N LEU A 324 -12.59 -24.41 -15.61
CA LEU A 324 -12.52 -25.07 -14.30
C LEU A 324 -12.50 -26.60 -14.45
N LYS A 325 -13.33 -27.14 -15.35
CA LYS A 325 -13.34 -28.58 -15.64
C LYS A 325 -12.06 -29.06 -16.34
N ALA A 326 -11.52 -28.28 -17.28
CA ALA A 326 -10.28 -28.57 -18.02
C ALA A 326 -9.03 -28.50 -17.13
N ALA A 327 -9.06 -27.70 -16.07
CA ALA A 327 -8.04 -27.64 -15.03
C ALA A 327 -8.15 -28.77 -13.99
N GLY A 328 -9.00 -29.78 -14.23
CA GLY A 328 -9.11 -30.99 -13.41
C GLY A 328 -10.05 -30.87 -12.21
N TYR A 329 -10.73 -29.73 -12.03
CA TYR A 329 -11.67 -29.54 -10.93
C TYR A 329 -13.00 -30.23 -11.23
N ASN A 330 -13.37 -31.16 -10.36
CA ASN A 330 -14.66 -31.83 -10.38
C ASN A 330 -15.53 -31.34 -9.24
N LYS A 331 -16.85 -31.51 -9.38
CA LYS A 331 -17.81 -31.32 -8.28
C LYS A 331 -17.40 -32.24 -7.12
N THR A 332 -16.81 -31.69 -6.07
CA THR A 332 -16.52 -32.45 -4.86
C THR A 332 -17.78 -32.61 -4.04
N LYS A 333 -18.19 -33.85 -3.77
CA LYS A 333 -19.32 -34.11 -2.86
C LYS A 333 -18.94 -33.59 -1.46
N PRO A 334 -19.85 -32.93 -0.74
CA PRO A 334 -19.61 -32.52 0.64
C PRO A 334 -19.25 -33.72 1.52
N THR A 335 -18.14 -33.64 2.24
CA THR A 335 -17.71 -34.69 3.16
C THR A 335 -18.62 -34.70 4.39
N ARG A 336 -19.58 -35.64 4.44
CA ARG A 336 -20.37 -35.90 5.65
C ARG A 336 -19.55 -36.72 6.65
N LYS A 337 -19.18 -36.13 7.78
CA LYS A 337 -18.56 -36.88 8.89
C LYS A 337 -19.56 -37.91 9.44
N PRO A 338 -19.11 -39.13 9.82
CA PRO A 338 -19.98 -40.08 10.50
C PRO A 338 -20.48 -39.47 11.81
N ARG A 339 -21.79 -39.58 12.06
CA ARG A 339 -22.39 -39.06 13.29
C ARG A 339 -21.85 -39.85 14.48
N LEU A 340 -21.22 -39.15 15.41
CA LEU A 340 -20.76 -39.74 16.68
C LEU A 340 -21.98 -40.12 17.53
N THR A 341 -22.04 -41.38 17.95
CA THR A 341 -23.04 -41.87 18.92
C THR A 341 -22.82 -41.20 20.28
N LYS A 342 -23.85 -41.21 21.15
CA LYS A 342 -23.77 -40.61 22.49
C LYS A 342 -22.62 -41.22 23.31
N LYS A 343 -22.38 -42.53 23.17
CA LYS A 343 -21.28 -43.24 23.82
C LYS A 343 -19.91 -42.73 23.36
N MET A 344 -19.70 -42.59 22.04
CA MET A 344 -18.44 -42.09 21.49
C MET A 344 -18.16 -40.63 21.88
N ARG A 345 -19.20 -39.81 22.07
CA ARG A 345 -19.04 -38.44 22.56
C ARG A 345 -18.61 -38.42 24.02
N GLN A 346 -19.17 -39.31 24.85
CA GLN A 346 -18.80 -39.43 26.25
C GLN A 346 -17.35 -39.90 26.39
N GLU A 347 -16.96 -40.98 25.71
CA GLU A 347 -15.58 -41.50 25.75
C GLU A 347 -14.55 -40.46 25.32
N ARG A 348 -14.86 -39.67 24.29
CA ARG A 348 -13.98 -38.58 23.83
C ARG A 348 -13.93 -37.41 24.80
N LEU A 349 -15.05 -37.07 25.42
CA LEU A 349 -15.10 -36.02 26.44
C LEU A 349 -14.30 -36.44 27.68
N ASP A 350 -14.47 -37.67 28.15
CA ASP A 350 -13.76 -38.22 29.29
C ASP A 350 -12.25 -38.26 29.02
N TRP A 351 -11.84 -38.63 27.81
CA TRP A 351 -10.44 -38.54 27.37
C TRP A 351 -9.93 -37.10 27.38
N CYS A 352 -10.67 -36.15 26.78
CA CYS A 352 -10.24 -34.74 26.80
C CYS A 352 -10.14 -34.16 28.21
N LEU A 353 -11.00 -34.57 29.13
CA LEU A 353 -10.96 -34.13 30.53
C LEU A 353 -9.81 -34.74 31.31
N ALA A 354 -9.48 -36.02 31.05
CA ALA A 354 -8.36 -36.71 31.67
C ALA A 354 -7.00 -36.13 31.24
N TYR A 355 -6.91 -35.59 30.03
CA TYR A 355 -5.69 -35.03 29.43
C TYR A 355 -5.81 -33.52 29.19
N LYS A 356 -6.63 -32.82 29.98
CA LYS A 356 -6.88 -31.38 29.81
C LYS A 356 -5.65 -30.50 30.12
N ASP A 357 -4.77 -31.00 30.98
CA ASP A 357 -3.57 -30.29 31.45
C ASP A 357 -2.28 -30.79 30.76
N TRP A 358 -2.43 -31.60 29.70
CA TRP A 358 -1.32 -32.21 28.97
C TRP A 358 -0.59 -31.14 28.16
N THR A 359 0.72 -31.02 28.37
CA THR A 359 1.58 -30.12 27.60
C THR A 359 2.29 -30.88 26.49
N LEU A 360 2.84 -30.19 25.49
CA LEU A 360 3.59 -30.79 24.38
C LEU A 360 4.85 -31.58 24.82
N ASN A 361 5.24 -31.48 26.11
CA ASN A 361 6.39 -32.16 26.68
C ASN A 361 6.04 -33.34 27.60
N ASP A 362 4.74 -33.64 27.77
CA ASP A 362 4.22 -34.84 28.46
C ASP A 362 3.86 -35.93 27.44
#